data_AF-A0A7Y9MC60-F1
#
_entry.id   AF-A0A7Y9MC60-F1
#
_cell.length_a   1.000
_cell.length_b   1.000
_cell.length_c   1.000
_cell.angle_alpha   90.00
_cell.angle_beta   90.00
_cell.angle_gamma   90.00
#
_symmetry.space_group_name_H-M   'P 1'
#
loop_
_entity.id
_entity.type
_entity.pdbx_description
1 polymer ?
#
loop_
_entity_poly.entity_id
_entity_poly.type
_entity_poly.pdbx_seq_one_letter_code
_entity_poly.pdbx_strand_id
1 'polypeptide(L)'
;MPDETVPPAQPVSPAAPLEPFVSPYQQATYPQPGLAAPVPVQAPAPGAAGLEYVPGAPVPPPVGPLAGPPDPPKKGRRIGWIIAVILLALALIATGVVLALTLTRLERANTVIDDQEQEIQEQQDLIEKKETFGLAAEDLMSTAAQFDGLPYATLVDTSHLTELIRAGWAHRWNGELLVSDAENLRTAKDELAAVITAAQGEASANATGTFYESITDQLGTGYVKTSLDTADATCAQDVWGCVGGEDPFTIHYDQSQTVSEPYMNDWLRTGLAYHEYAHVLQFANPEPTETAVASFGGDWETMADCYALTFLPGWTLDHTIFVSDFEYWEVSVGYGYTCDANQAQVVRDWAASLGYTYAPISQ
;
A
#
# COMPACT_ATOMS: atom_id res chain seq x y z
N MET A 1 -3.41 2.47 88.73
CA MET A 1 -3.71 1.49 87.67
C MET A 1 -5.19 1.16 87.72
N PRO A 2 -5.99 1.67 86.78
CA PRO A 2 -7.17 0.98 86.30
C PRO A 2 -6.85 0.31 84.95
N ASP A 3 -7.43 -0.86 84.77
CA ASP A 3 -7.26 -1.80 83.67
C ASP A 3 -8.17 -1.36 82.51
N GLU A 4 -7.58 -0.86 81.41
CA GLU A 4 -8.31 -0.41 80.22
C GLU A 4 -8.52 -1.60 79.30
N THR A 5 -9.75 -2.13 79.30
CA THR A 5 -10.16 -3.27 78.49
C THR A 5 -10.41 -2.80 77.07
N VAL A 6 -9.49 -3.15 76.16
CA VAL A 6 -9.61 -2.91 74.71
C VAL A 6 -10.71 -3.82 74.13
N PRO A 7 -11.71 -3.28 73.42
CA PRO A 7 -12.75 -4.09 72.80
C PRO A 7 -12.20 -4.88 71.59
N PRO A 8 -12.74 -6.10 71.32
CA PRO A 8 -12.26 -6.92 70.21
C PRO A 8 -12.61 -6.28 68.86
N ALA A 9 -11.63 -6.31 67.94
CA ALA A 9 -11.77 -5.83 66.58
C ALA A 9 -12.89 -6.58 65.84
N GLN A 10 -13.78 -5.82 65.19
CA GLN A 10 -14.83 -6.35 64.32
C GLN A 10 -14.19 -6.93 63.05
N PRO A 11 -14.65 -8.09 62.55
CA PRO A 11 -14.15 -8.65 61.30
C PRO A 11 -14.56 -7.77 60.12
N VAL A 12 -13.57 -7.33 59.34
CA VAL A 12 -13.76 -6.57 58.10
C VAL A 12 -14.39 -7.52 57.06
N SER A 13 -15.56 -7.16 56.54
CA SER A 13 -16.19 -7.88 55.42
C SER A 13 -15.31 -7.79 54.17
N PRO A 14 -15.14 -8.87 53.41
CA PRO A 14 -14.41 -8.81 52.15
C PRO A 14 -15.11 -7.86 51.18
N ALA A 15 -14.33 -6.98 50.56
CA ALA A 15 -14.79 -6.07 49.52
C ALA A 15 -15.47 -6.85 48.39
N ALA A 16 -16.62 -6.36 47.93
CA ALA A 16 -17.30 -6.92 46.77
C ALA A 16 -16.38 -6.83 45.53
N PRO A 17 -16.48 -7.79 44.58
CA PRO A 17 -15.74 -7.71 43.34
C PRO A 17 -16.10 -6.42 42.60
N LEU A 18 -15.10 -5.64 42.20
CA LEU A 18 -15.28 -4.51 41.29
C LEU A 18 -15.82 -5.05 39.96
N GLU A 19 -16.99 -4.58 39.55
CA GLU A 19 -17.49 -4.88 38.20
C GLU A 19 -16.57 -4.23 37.16
N PRO A 20 -16.36 -4.88 36.00
CA PRO A 20 -15.52 -4.32 34.93
C PRO A 20 -16.12 -3.00 34.45
N PHE A 21 -15.32 -1.94 34.54
CA PHE A 21 -15.67 -0.62 34.02
C PHE A 21 -15.72 -0.69 32.49
N VAL A 22 -16.92 -0.77 31.93
CA VAL A 22 -17.15 -0.64 30.49
C VAL A 22 -17.18 0.85 30.17
N SER A 23 -16.15 1.33 29.45
CA SER A 23 -16.05 2.72 29.03
C SER A 23 -17.27 3.12 28.17
N PRO A 24 -17.99 4.21 28.48
CA PRO A 24 -19.15 4.66 27.71
C PRO A 24 -18.82 5.15 26.28
N TYR A 25 -17.53 5.18 25.89
CA TYR A 25 -17.09 5.70 24.60
C TYR A 25 -16.87 4.63 23.52
N GLN A 26 -17.18 3.36 23.79
CA GLN A 26 -17.15 2.29 22.78
C GLN A 26 -18.26 2.41 21.70
N GLN A 27 -19.07 3.48 21.71
CA GLN A 27 -20.17 3.72 20.76
C GLN A 27 -20.08 5.02 19.94
N ALA A 28 -18.98 5.77 20.03
CA ALA A 28 -18.76 6.88 19.09
C ALA A 28 -18.20 6.32 17.77
N THR A 29 -19.07 5.74 16.94
CA THR A 29 -18.79 5.51 15.52
C THR A 29 -18.58 6.87 14.86
N TYR A 30 -17.32 7.25 14.66
CA TYR A 30 -16.98 8.22 13.63
C TYR A 30 -17.46 7.64 12.29
N PRO A 31 -18.18 8.40 11.45
CA PRO A 31 -18.56 7.94 10.13
C PRO A 31 -17.28 7.73 9.30
N GLN A 32 -16.92 6.48 9.09
CA GLN A 32 -16.05 6.05 8.01
C GLN A 32 -16.56 6.67 6.69
N PRO A 33 -15.72 7.37 5.91
CA PRO A 33 -16.09 7.80 4.57
C PRO A 33 -16.45 6.56 3.75
N GLY A 34 -17.74 6.47 3.40
CA GLY A 34 -18.31 5.29 2.76
C GLY A 34 -17.64 5.00 1.42
N LEU A 35 -17.12 3.77 1.31
CA LEU A 35 -16.87 3.10 0.04
C LEU A 35 -18.19 3.10 -0.75
N ALA A 36 -18.23 3.88 -1.83
CA ALA A 36 -19.28 3.77 -2.83
C ALA A 36 -19.23 2.35 -3.42
N ALA A 37 -20.36 1.64 -3.34
CA ALA A 37 -20.50 0.34 -3.97
C ALA A 37 -20.17 0.43 -5.48
N PRO A 38 -19.37 -0.51 -6.03
CA PRO A 38 -19.07 -0.50 -7.45
C PRO A 38 -20.35 -0.71 -8.27
N VAL A 39 -20.56 0.19 -9.22
CA VAL A 39 -21.56 0.06 -10.28
C VAL A 39 -21.26 -1.21 -11.08
N PRO A 40 -22.21 -2.14 -11.27
CA PRO A 40 -21.96 -3.32 -12.08
C PRO A 40 -21.81 -2.91 -13.55
N VAL A 41 -20.59 -3.00 -14.07
CA VAL A 41 -20.33 -2.89 -15.51
C VAL A 41 -20.88 -4.14 -16.18
N GLN A 42 -21.98 -3.97 -16.93
CA GLN A 42 -22.52 -5.00 -17.80
C GLN A 42 -21.49 -5.35 -18.88
N ALA A 43 -21.06 -6.61 -18.89
CA ALA A 43 -20.32 -7.20 -20.01
C ALA A 43 -21.20 -7.21 -21.27
N PRO A 44 -20.70 -6.76 -22.44
CA PRO A 44 -21.34 -7.09 -23.69
C PRO A 44 -21.11 -8.57 -24.00
N ALA A 45 -22.22 -9.27 -24.25
CA ALA A 45 -22.27 -10.69 -24.60
C ALA A 45 -21.59 -10.99 -25.96
N PRO A 46 -21.07 -12.22 -26.16
CA PRO A 46 -20.47 -12.64 -27.41
C PRO A 46 -21.54 -13.06 -28.42
N GLY A 47 -21.51 -12.48 -29.62
CA GLY A 47 -22.27 -12.93 -30.78
C GLY A 47 -21.60 -12.38 -32.04
N ALA A 48 -21.42 -13.10 -33.14
CA ALA A 48 -21.94 -14.40 -33.52
C ALA A 48 -21.00 -15.06 -34.52
N ALA A 49 -20.91 -16.39 -34.42
CA ALA A 49 -20.34 -17.26 -35.42
C ALA A 49 -21.13 -17.16 -36.75
N GLY A 50 -20.40 -17.08 -37.87
CA GLY A 50 -20.93 -17.36 -39.20
C GLY A 50 -20.23 -18.58 -39.77
N LEU A 51 -20.87 -19.74 -39.65
CA LEU A 51 -20.60 -20.95 -40.44
C LEU A 51 -21.79 -21.18 -41.36
N GLU A 52 -21.57 -21.27 -42.68
CA GLU A 52 -22.40 -22.02 -43.64
C GLU A 52 -21.60 -22.16 -44.94
N TYR A 53 -20.96 -23.32 -45.20
CA TYR A 53 -21.46 -24.54 -45.84
C TYR A 53 -21.54 -24.48 -47.39
N VAL A 54 -20.78 -25.38 -48.01
CA VAL A 54 -20.52 -25.68 -49.43
C VAL A 54 -21.36 -26.91 -49.81
N PRO A 55 -21.96 -27.07 -51.01
CA PRO A 55 -21.33 -27.98 -52.02
C PRO A 55 -21.73 -27.80 -53.51
N GLY A 56 -20.87 -28.25 -54.42
CA GLY A 56 -21.20 -28.34 -55.85
C GLY A 56 -20.24 -29.12 -56.73
N ALA A 57 -20.34 -30.45 -56.69
CA ALA A 57 -20.02 -31.42 -57.75
C ALA A 57 -21.08 -32.55 -57.62
N PRO A 58 -21.47 -33.39 -58.64
CA PRO A 58 -20.58 -33.97 -59.69
C PRO A 58 -21.24 -34.47 -61.04
N VAL A 59 -20.42 -35.11 -61.92
CA VAL A 59 -20.70 -36.23 -62.90
C VAL A 59 -21.10 -35.98 -64.40
N PRO A 60 -20.71 -36.88 -65.38
CA PRO A 60 -20.65 -36.69 -66.86
C PRO A 60 -21.68 -37.55 -67.70
N PRO A 61 -21.35 -38.11 -68.91
CA PRO A 61 -21.78 -37.77 -70.30
C PRO A 61 -22.88 -38.71 -70.89
N PRO A 62 -23.28 -38.72 -72.22
CA PRO A 62 -22.54 -39.49 -73.27
C PRO A 62 -22.83 -39.22 -74.82
N VAL A 63 -22.04 -39.90 -75.68
CA VAL A 63 -22.16 -40.41 -77.11
C VAL A 63 -22.55 -39.55 -78.36
N GLY A 64 -21.81 -39.79 -79.48
CA GLY A 64 -21.98 -39.27 -80.87
C GLY A 64 -23.12 -39.88 -81.73
N PRO A 65 -23.11 -39.82 -83.09
CA PRO A 65 -22.25 -40.72 -83.91
C PRO A 65 -21.90 -40.32 -85.40
N LEU A 66 -21.01 -41.15 -86.01
CA LEU A 66 -20.83 -41.58 -87.44
C LEU A 66 -20.42 -40.55 -88.53
N ALA A 67 -19.24 -40.63 -89.18
CA ALA A 67 -18.60 -41.66 -90.03
C ALA A 67 -18.91 -41.52 -91.54
N GLY A 68 -17.84 -41.43 -92.35
CA GLY A 68 -17.86 -41.50 -93.81
C GLY A 68 -16.49 -41.17 -94.45
N PRO A 69 -15.74 -42.16 -94.98
CA PRO A 69 -14.37 -42.04 -95.52
C PRO A 69 -14.37 -42.14 -97.08
N PRO A 70 -13.25 -42.38 -97.81
CA PRO A 70 -11.79 -42.16 -97.64
C PRO A 70 -11.22 -41.28 -98.82
N ASP A 71 -9.93 -40.89 -98.94
CA ASP A 71 -8.78 -41.70 -99.38
C ASP A 71 -7.44 -40.88 -99.40
N PRO A 72 -6.26 -41.55 -99.48
CA PRO A 72 -4.91 -41.01 -99.19
C PRO A 72 -4.04 -40.81 -100.46
N PRO A 73 -2.69 -40.72 -100.41
CA PRO A 73 -1.75 -40.00 -99.52
C PRO A 73 -0.82 -39.06 -100.33
N LYS A 74 0.05 -38.26 -99.68
CA LYS A 74 1.40 -37.99 -100.22
C LYS A 74 2.40 -37.51 -99.16
N LYS A 75 3.58 -38.15 -99.22
CA LYS A 75 4.76 -38.04 -98.35
C LYS A 75 5.40 -36.65 -98.38
N GLY A 76 5.86 -36.17 -97.22
CA GLY A 76 6.65 -34.93 -97.10
C GLY A 76 7.40 -34.75 -95.77
N ARG A 77 8.35 -35.66 -95.49
CA ARG A 77 9.73 -35.41 -94.99
C ARG A 77 9.96 -34.24 -93.98
N ARG A 78 10.33 -34.61 -92.75
CA ARG A 78 11.34 -33.97 -91.86
C ARG A 78 11.09 -32.59 -91.18
N ILE A 79 9.88 -32.03 -91.15
CA ILE A 79 9.61 -30.77 -90.42
C ILE A 79 8.86 -30.98 -89.08
N GLY A 80 8.02 -32.01 -88.97
CA GLY A 80 7.19 -32.24 -87.78
C GLY A 80 7.95 -32.58 -86.48
N TRP A 81 9.14 -33.20 -86.58
CA TRP A 81 9.96 -33.49 -85.41
C TRP A 81 10.63 -32.23 -84.84
N ILE A 82 11.00 -31.28 -85.70
CA ILE A 82 11.58 -30.00 -85.28
C ILE A 82 10.54 -29.19 -84.51
N ILE A 83 9.30 -29.14 -84.99
CA ILE A 83 8.20 -28.43 -84.31
C ILE A 83 7.86 -29.10 -82.96
N ALA A 84 7.82 -30.43 -82.91
CA ALA A 84 7.60 -31.16 -81.66
C ALA A 84 8.70 -30.93 -80.63
N VAL A 85 9.98 -30.92 -81.05
CA VAL A 85 11.13 -30.64 -80.17
C VAL A 85 11.13 -29.18 -79.71
N ILE A 86 10.76 -28.22 -80.57
CA ILE A 86 10.64 -26.80 -80.19
C ILE A 86 9.49 -26.59 -79.21
N LEU A 87 8.32 -27.20 -79.42
CA LEU A 87 7.19 -27.12 -78.48
C LEU A 87 7.51 -27.76 -77.14
N LEU A 88 8.22 -28.90 -77.12
CA LEU A 88 8.66 -29.54 -75.89
C LEU A 88 9.70 -28.69 -75.14
N ALA A 89 10.63 -28.06 -75.88
CA ALA A 89 11.61 -27.14 -75.30
C ALA A 89 10.94 -25.88 -74.72
N LEU A 90 9.96 -25.29 -75.42
CA LEU A 90 9.18 -24.16 -74.93
C LEU A 90 8.33 -24.54 -73.70
N ALA A 91 7.73 -25.73 -73.69
CA ALA A 91 7.00 -26.23 -72.53
C ALA A 91 7.93 -26.41 -71.32
N LEU A 92 9.13 -26.98 -71.50
CA LEU A 92 10.11 -27.12 -70.42
C LEU A 92 10.59 -25.77 -69.88
N ILE A 93 10.83 -24.80 -70.76
CA ILE A 93 11.20 -23.43 -70.37
C ILE A 93 10.04 -22.77 -69.59
N ALA A 94 8.81 -22.88 -70.08
CA ALA A 94 7.64 -22.33 -69.40
C ALA A 94 7.44 -22.95 -68.01
N THR A 95 7.58 -24.28 -67.88
CA THR A 95 7.50 -24.97 -66.58
C THR A 95 8.64 -24.55 -65.66
N GLY A 96 9.87 -24.41 -66.18
CA GLY A 96 11.01 -23.92 -65.40
C GLY A 96 10.83 -22.49 -64.90
N VAL A 97 10.27 -21.60 -65.72
CA VAL A 97 9.96 -20.22 -65.33
C VAL A 97 8.84 -20.17 -64.29
N VAL A 98 7.77 -20.95 -64.45
CA VAL A 98 6.69 -21.04 -63.46
C VAL A 98 7.21 -21.60 -62.14
N LEU A 99 8.04 -22.65 -62.18
CA LEU A 99 8.64 -23.25 -60.99
C LEU A 99 9.55 -22.25 -60.26
N ALA A 100 10.41 -21.52 -60.99
CA ALA A 100 11.26 -20.48 -60.42
C ALA A 100 10.45 -19.32 -59.81
N LEU A 101 9.35 -18.91 -60.46
CA LEU A 101 8.43 -17.89 -59.91
C LEU A 101 7.68 -18.38 -58.67
N THR A 102 7.32 -19.67 -58.60
CA THR A 102 6.68 -20.23 -57.40
C THR A 102 7.66 -20.36 -56.24
N LEU A 103 8.91 -20.76 -56.49
CA LEU A 103 9.95 -20.86 -55.45
C LEU A 103 10.30 -19.50 -54.86
N THR A 104 10.47 -18.48 -55.71
CA THR A 104 10.72 -17.10 -55.26
C THR A 104 9.55 -16.48 -54.50
N ARG A 105 8.29 -16.86 -54.83
CA ARG A 105 7.11 -16.48 -54.05
C ARG A 105 7.04 -17.19 -52.71
N LEU A 106 7.42 -18.47 -52.64
CA LEU A 106 7.48 -19.23 -51.39
C LEU A 106 8.56 -18.66 -50.45
N GLU A 107 9.75 -18.35 -50.96
CA GLU A 107 10.82 -17.73 -50.17
C GLU A 107 10.39 -16.39 -49.60
N ARG A 108 9.77 -15.52 -50.39
CA ARG A 108 9.21 -14.25 -49.90
C ARG A 108 8.07 -14.43 -48.89
N ALA A 109 7.23 -15.44 -49.08
CA ALA A 109 6.16 -15.72 -48.13
C ALA A 109 6.75 -16.21 -46.79
N ASN A 110 7.76 -17.07 -46.83
CA ASN A 110 8.45 -17.53 -45.63
C ASN A 110 9.17 -16.40 -44.90
N THR A 111 9.86 -15.49 -45.59
CA THR A 111 10.52 -14.35 -44.92
C THR A 111 9.51 -13.42 -44.26
N VAL A 112 8.36 -13.17 -44.90
CA VAL A 112 7.29 -12.35 -44.31
C VAL A 112 6.68 -13.04 -43.09
N ILE A 113 6.52 -14.37 -43.11
CA ILE A 113 6.01 -15.14 -41.97
C ILE A 113 7.03 -15.09 -40.81
N ASP A 114 8.32 -15.27 -41.09
CA ASP A 114 9.39 -15.23 -40.08
C ASP A 114 9.50 -13.84 -39.43
N ASP A 115 9.44 -12.77 -40.24
CA ASP A 115 9.40 -11.38 -39.74
C ASP A 115 8.14 -11.13 -38.88
N GLN A 116 6.98 -11.65 -39.29
CA GLN A 116 5.74 -11.52 -38.51
C GLN A 116 5.77 -12.31 -37.20
N GLU A 117 6.33 -13.53 -37.21
CA GLU A 117 6.50 -14.34 -36.01
C GLU A 117 7.45 -13.66 -35.02
N GLN A 118 8.54 -13.06 -35.51
CA GLN A 118 9.46 -12.29 -34.67
C GLN A 118 8.77 -11.05 -34.06
N GLU A 119 8.04 -10.27 -34.86
CA GLU A 119 7.32 -9.09 -34.36
C GLU A 119 6.27 -9.48 -33.30
N ILE A 120 5.54 -10.58 -33.50
CA ILE A 120 4.59 -11.09 -32.52
C ILE A 120 5.30 -11.49 -31.23
N GLN A 121 6.45 -12.15 -31.31
CA GLN A 121 7.24 -12.52 -30.13
C GLN A 121 7.72 -11.29 -29.37
N GLU A 122 8.23 -10.27 -30.07
CA GLU A 122 8.67 -9.00 -29.45
C GLU A 122 7.50 -8.25 -28.78
N GLN A 123 6.31 -8.26 -29.40
CA GLN A 123 5.11 -7.67 -28.80
C GLN A 123 4.64 -8.45 -27.56
N GLN A 124 4.69 -9.78 -27.61
CA GLN A 124 4.34 -10.64 -26.46
C GLN A 124 5.28 -10.42 -25.29
N ASP A 125 6.59 -10.39 -25.54
CA ASP A 125 7.61 -10.10 -24.53
C ASP A 125 7.41 -8.70 -23.90
N LEU A 126 7.10 -7.68 -24.71
CA LEU A 126 6.79 -6.36 -24.19
C LEU A 126 5.50 -6.33 -23.34
N ILE A 127 4.48 -7.10 -23.71
CA ILE A 127 3.24 -7.22 -22.94
C ILE A 127 3.52 -7.85 -21.58
N GLU A 128 4.27 -8.94 -21.54
CA GLU A 128 4.65 -9.61 -20.28
C GLU A 128 5.44 -8.69 -19.35
N LYS A 129 6.35 -7.89 -19.91
CA LYS A 129 7.11 -6.89 -19.15
C LYS A 129 6.23 -5.77 -18.59
N LYS A 130 5.23 -5.32 -19.34
CA LYS A 130 4.22 -4.35 -18.86
C LYS A 130 3.36 -4.93 -17.74
N GLU A 131 2.96 -6.19 -17.86
CA GLU A 131 2.19 -6.88 -16.82
C GLU A 131 3.03 -7.02 -15.55
N THR A 132 4.29 -7.42 -15.68
CA THR A 132 5.25 -7.51 -14.57
C THR A 132 5.43 -6.16 -13.84
N PHE A 133 5.58 -5.07 -14.59
CA PHE A 133 5.64 -3.72 -14.03
C PHE A 133 4.32 -3.34 -13.34
N GLY A 134 3.18 -3.59 -13.98
CA GLY A 134 1.86 -3.29 -13.44
C GLY A 134 1.61 -3.98 -12.10
N LEU A 135 1.96 -5.27 -12.00
CA LEU A 135 1.88 -6.04 -10.75
C LEU A 135 2.81 -5.46 -9.67
N ALA A 136 4.04 -5.08 -10.02
CA ALA A 136 4.96 -4.46 -9.07
C ALA A 136 4.43 -3.11 -8.54
N ALA A 137 3.80 -2.30 -9.40
CA ALA A 137 3.17 -1.05 -9.01
C ALA A 137 1.97 -1.28 -8.10
N GLU A 138 1.12 -2.25 -8.42
CA GLU A 138 -0.03 -2.64 -7.57
C GLU A 138 0.43 -3.13 -6.19
N ASP A 139 1.43 -4.00 -6.13
CA ASP A 139 2.02 -4.49 -4.88
C ASP A 139 2.57 -3.36 -4.00
N LEU A 140 3.31 -2.42 -4.60
CA LEU A 140 3.83 -1.24 -3.90
C LEU A 140 2.69 -0.40 -3.34
N MET A 141 1.68 -0.10 -4.16
CA MET A 141 0.54 0.72 -3.73
C MET A 141 -0.31 0.02 -2.66
N SER A 142 -0.48 -1.29 -2.75
CA SER A 142 -1.13 -2.09 -1.71
C SER A 142 -0.35 -2.08 -0.41
N THR A 143 0.98 -1.99 -0.47
CA THR A 143 1.84 -1.90 0.71
C THR A 143 1.72 -0.52 1.35
N ALA A 144 1.78 0.55 0.55
CA ALA A 144 1.54 1.92 1.01
C ALA A 144 0.14 2.12 1.61
N ALA A 145 -0.89 1.45 1.07
CA ALA A 145 -2.25 1.51 1.62
C ALA A 145 -2.38 0.98 3.06
N GLN A 146 -1.42 0.19 3.57
CA GLN A 146 -1.41 -0.23 4.97
C GLN A 146 -1.15 0.93 5.95
N PHE A 147 -0.63 2.05 5.46
CA PHE A 147 -0.48 3.28 6.24
C PHE A 147 -1.73 4.16 6.25
N ASP A 148 -2.78 3.81 5.49
CA ASP A 148 -3.98 4.64 5.37
C ASP A 148 -4.64 4.90 6.73
N GLY A 149 -4.81 6.18 7.06
CA GLY A 149 -5.33 6.64 8.34
C GLY A 149 -4.32 6.67 9.50
N LEU A 150 -3.07 6.25 9.31
CA LEU A 150 -2.02 6.37 10.32
C LEU A 150 -1.42 7.79 10.33
N PRO A 151 -1.10 8.38 11.51
CA PRO A 151 -0.56 9.74 11.63
C PRO A 151 0.96 9.80 11.39
N TYR A 152 1.43 9.04 10.40
CA TYR A 152 2.84 8.89 10.04
C TYR A 152 3.05 9.06 8.53
N ALA A 153 2.37 10.04 7.92
CA ALA A 153 2.45 10.27 6.48
C ALA A 153 3.89 10.43 5.95
N THR A 154 4.80 10.95 6.77
CA THR A 154 6.23 11.08 6.46
C THR A 154 6.97 9.76 6.27
N LEU A 155 6.45 8.64 6.80
CA LEU A 155 7.02 7.31 6.54
C LEU A 155 6.78 6.84 5.10
N VAL A 156 5.82 7.44 4.41
CA VAL A 156 5.49 7.12 3.02
C VAL A 156 5.83 8.31 2.14
N ASP A 157 6.98 8.25 1.45
CA ASP A 157 7.36 9.25 0.46
C ASP A 157 6.50 9.11 -0.81
N THR A 158 5.29 9.64 -0.75
CA THR A 158 4.32 9.64 -1.87
C THR A 158 4.87 10.25 -3.14
N SER A 159 5.75 11.25 -3.03
CA SER A 159 6.35 11.92 -4.19
C SER A 159 7.29 10.97 -4.90
N HIS A 160 8.15 10.28 -4.15
CA HIS A 160 9.04 9.25 -4.68
C HIS A 160 8.27 8.09 -5.31
N LEU A 161 7.27 7.54 -4.61
CA LEU A 161 6.46 6.43 -5.14
C LEU A 161 5.74 6.83 -6.45
N THR A 162 5.22 8.06 -6.51
CA THR A 162 4.60 8.62 -7.71
C THR A 162 5.60 8.78 -8.86
N GLU A 163 6.83 9.21 -8.56
CA GLU A 163 7.88 9.34 -9.56
C GLU A 163 8.27 7.98 -10.16
N LEU A 164 8.43 6.94 -9.32
CA LEU A 164 8.73 5.58 -9.78
C LEU A 164 7.66 5.06 -10.74
N ILE A 165 6.39 5.18 -10.37
CA ILE A 165 5.26 4.73 -11.19
C ILE A 165 5.19 5.53 -12.50
N ARG A 166 5.37 6.86 -12.43
CA ARG A 166 5.37 7.73 -13.62
C ARG A 166 6.52 7.39 -14.58
N ALA A 167 7.71 7.12 -14.05
CA ALA A 167 8.88 6.75 -14.85
C ALA A 167 8.62 5.46 -15.65
N GLY A 168 8.10 4.42 -15.01
CA GLY A 168 7.80 3.17 -15.73
C GLY A 168 6.73 3.33 -16.81
N TRP A 169 5.69 4.14 -16.58
CA TRP A 169 4.71 4.45 -17.63
C TRP A 169 5.29 5.25 -18.80
N ALA A 170 6.28 6.11 -18.55
CA ALA A 170 7.02 6.80 -19.61
C ALA A 170 7.86 5.82 -20.44
N HIS A 171 8.42 4.78 -19.81
CA HIS A 171 9.22 3.74 -20.45
C HIS A 171 8.41 2.58 -21.04
N ARG A 172 7.08 2.65 -21.08
CA ARG A 172 6.19 1.54 -21.48
C ARG A 172 6.46 0.91 -22.85
N TRP A 173 7.25 1.53 -23.72
CA TRP A 173 7.62 1.00 -25.04
C TRP A 173 9.05 0.45 -25.09
N ASN A 174 9.77 0.46 -23.98
CA ASN A 174 11.12 -0.06 -23.82
C ASN A 174 11.11 -1.18 -22.76
N GLY A 175 11.20 -2.42 -23.23
CA GLY A 175 11.13 -3.59 -22.35
C GLY A 175 12.27 -3.68 -21.33
N GLU A 176 13.50 -3.30 -21.71
CA GLU A 176 14.65 -3.34 -20.79
C GLU A 176 14.50 -2.34 -19.64
N LEU A 177 14.03 -1.12 -19.95
CA LEU A 177 13.76 -0.12 -18.93
C LEU A 177 12.60 -0.53 -18.03
N LEU A 178 11.52 -1.09 -18.57
CA LEU A 178 10.40 -1.60 -17.77
C LEU A 178 10.81 -2.67 -16.75
N VAL A 179 11.77 -3.54 -17.11
CA VAL A 179 12.31 -4.52 -16.16
C VAL A 179 13.03 -3.81 -15.01
N SER A 180 13.86 -2.80 -15.32
CA SER A 180 14.52 -2.00 -14.29
C SER A 180 13.52 -1.22 -13.42
N ASP A 181 12.48 -0.65 -14.02
CA ASP A 181 11.44 0.10 -13.31
C ASP A 181 10.63 -0.82 -12.37
N ALA A 182 10.34 -2.06 -12.81
CA ALA A 182 9.70 -3.06 -11.97
C ALA A 182 10.56 -3.46 -10.76
N GLU A 183 11.88 -3.60 -10.92
CA GLU A 183 12.80 -3.87 -9.81
C GLU A 183 12.88 -2.69 -8.81
N ASN A 184 12.89 -1.46 -9.32
CA ASN A 184 12.86 -0.27 -8.46
C ASN A 184 11.58 -0.21 -7.61
N LEU A 185 10.42 -0.55 -8.20
CA LEU A 185 9.16 -0.64 -7.48
C LEU A 185 9.19 -1.74 -6.39
N ARG A 186 9.81 -2.89 -6.67
CA ARG A 186 9.98 -3.97 -5.68
C ARG A 186 10.87 -3.55 -4.53
N THR A 187 11.97 -2.85 -4.82
CA THR A 187 12.87 -2.33 -3.77
C THR A 187 12.13 -1.33 -2.88
N ALA A 188 11.42 -0.36 -3.45
CA ALA A 188 10.61 0.58 -2.68
C ALA A 188 9.53 -0.12 -1.85
N LYS A 189 8.90 -1.18 -2.40
CA LYS A 189 7.91 -1.99 -1.67
C LYS A 189 8.56 -2.68 -0.47
N ASP A 190 9.72 -3.31 -0.66
CA ASP A 190 10.43 -4.02 0.40
C ASP A 190 10.89 -3.06 1.51
N GLU A 191 11.31 -1.84 1.15
CA GLU A 191 11.64 -0.77 2.10
C GLU A 191 10.42 -0.36 2.93
N LEU A 192 9.26 -0.10 2.30
CA LEU A 192 8.02 0.21 3.00
C LEU A 192 7.57 -0.95 3.91
N ALA A 193 7.65 -2.19 3.42
CA ALA A 193 7.27 -3.38 4.17
C ALA A 193 8.16 -3.59 5.40
N ALA A 194 9.45 -3.27 5.29
CA ALA A 194 10.39 -3.33 6.41
C ALA A 194 10.01 -2.32 7.51
N VAL A 195 9.60 -1.09 7.13
CA VAL A 195 9.13 -0.07 8.09
C VAL A 195 7.89 -0.57 8.86
N ILE A 196 6.89 -1.09 8.15
CA ILE A 196 5.67 -1.64 8.78
C ILE A 196 6.02 -2.79 9.73
N THR A 197 6.86 -3.71 9.27
CA THR A 197 7.23 -4.91 10.04
C THR A 197 8.00 -4.52 11.31
N ALA A 198 8.92 -3.57 11.21
CA ALA A 198 9.66 -3.06 12.36
C ALA A 198 8.71 -2.43 13.39
N ALA A 199 7.82 -1.54 12.94
CA ALA A 199 6.88 -0.87 13.84
C ALA A 199 5.89 -1.85 14.51
N GLN A 200 5.36 -2.82 13.76
CA GLN A 200 4.53 -3.90 14.33
C GLN A 200 5.32 -4.77 15.31
N GLY A 201 6.60 -5.02 15.03
CA GLY A 201 7.51 -5.73 15.93
C GLY A 201 7.68 -5.00 17.26
N GLU A 202 7.94 -3.70 17.22
CA GLU A 202 8.08 -2.87 18.42
C GLU A 202 6.77 -2.81 19.22
N ALA A 203 5.62 -2.62 18.57
CA ALA A 203 4.33 -2.64 19.26
C ALA A 203 4.00 -4.00 19.88
N SER A 204 4.39 -5.11 19.25
CA SER A 204 4.21 -6.45 19.84
C SER A 204 4.99 -6.65 21.15
N ALA A 205 5.95 -5.77 21.45
CA ALA A 205 6.70 -5.78 22.70
C ALA A 205 5.88 -5.23 23.88
N ASN A 206 4.77 -4.50 23.65
CA ASN A 206 3.83 -4.04 24.67
C ASN A 206 3.03 -5.23 25.22
N ALA A 207 3.68 -6.07 26.02
CA ALA A 207 3.15 -7.35 26.46
C ALA A 207 2.96 -7.46 27.97
N THR A 208 3.29 -6.40 28.73
CA THR A 208 3.26 -6.46 30.20
C THR A 208 1.86 -6.19 30.78
N GLY A 209 0.96 -5.64 29.97
CA GLY A 209 -0.42 -5.29 30.35
C GLY A 209 -0.49 -4.03 31.22
N THR A 210 0.50 -3.13 31.13
CA THR A 210 0.50 -1.91 31.94
C THR A 210 -0.50 -0.89 31.42
N PHE A 211 -0.90 0.04 32.28
CA PHE A 211 -1.83 1.11 31.89
C PHE A 211 -1.25 1.96 30.74
N TYR A 212 0.05 2.30 30.80
CA TYR A 212 0.73 3.06 29.74
C TYR A 212 0.73 2.33 28.39
N GLU A 213 1.01 1.03 28.38
CA GLU A 213 0.91 0.23 27.15
C GLU A 213 -0.49 0.32 26.55
N SER A 214 -1.54 0.18 27.37
CA SER A 214 -2.92 0.20 26.87
C SER A 214 -3.32 1.53 26.22
N ILE A 215 -2.87 2.66 26.78
CA ILE A 215 -3.13 4.00 26.21
C ILE A 215 -2.26 4.24 24.97
N THR A 216 -0.99 3.85 25.02
CA THR A 216 -0.05 4.02 23.91
C THR A 216 -0.45 3.16 22.71
N ASP A 217 -0.92 1.93 22.91
CA ASP A 217 -1.46 1.07 21.86
C ASP A 217 -2.69 1.70 21.18
N GLN A 218 -3.56 2.32 21.99
CA GLN A 218 -4.75 3.02 21.48
C GLN A 218 -4.36 4.25 20.66
N LEU A 219 -3.44 5.08 21.15
CA LEU A 219 -2.99 6.29 20.47
C LEU A 219 -2.18 5.96 19.21
N GLY A 220 -1.17 5.10 19.35
CA GLY A 220 -0.25 4.70 18.29
C GLY A 220 -0.82 3.68 17.29
N THR A 221 -2.05 3.22 17.47
CA THR A 221 -2.68 2.18 16.62
C THR A 221 -1.80 0.92 16.48
N GLY A 222 -1.03 0.59 17.52
CA GLY A 222 -0.09 -0.53 17.51
C GLY A 222 1.18 -0.29 16.68
N TYR A 223 1.67 0.95 16.60
CA TYR A 223 2.97 1.31 16.00
C TYR A 223 3.94 1.95 17.00
N VAL A 224 3.49 2.18 18.24
CA VAL A 224 4.28 2.86 19.28
C VAL A 224 4.50 1.91 20.44
N LYS A 225 5.76 1.81 20.85
CA LYS A 225 6.20 1.01 21.98
C LYS A 225 6.23 1.83 23.25
N THR A 226 5.92 1.16 24.36
CA THR A 226 6.11 1.66 25.71
C THR A 226 7.33 0.99 26.34
N SER A 227 8.23 1.78 26.91
CA SER A 227 9.31 1.32 27.77
C SER A 227 9.13 1.87 29.17
N LEU A 228 9.12 0.99 30.18
CA LEU A 228 9.15 1.37 31.59
C LEU A 228 10.59 1.19 32.08
N ASP A 229 11.33 2.29 32.10
CA ASP A 229 12.75 2.30 32.47
C ASP A 229 13.11 3.54 33.29
N THR A 230 14.38 3.94 33.29
CA THR A 230 14.83 5.19 33.89
C THR A 230 14.90 6.23 32.77
N ALA A 231 13.78 6.93 32.52
CA ALA A 231 13.67 7.92 31.44
C ALA A 231 14.81 8.96 31.51
N ASP A 232 15.23 9.36 32.72
CA ASP A 232 16.37 10.25 32.95
C ASP A 232 17.68 9.77 32.33
N ALA A 233 17.92 8.45 32.31
CA ALA A 233 19.12 7.87 31.72
C ALA A 233 19.09 7.92 30.19
N THR A 234 17.90 7.88 29.59
CA THR A 234 17.69 7.91 28.14
C THR A 234 17.66 9.34 27.62
N CYS A 235 17.00 10.25 28.34
CA CYS A 235 16.71 11.61 27.87
C CYS A 235 17.48 12.71 28.60
N ALA A 236 18.38 12.33 29.51
CA ALA A 236 19.33 13.21 30.20
C ALA A 236 18.69 14.41 30.93
N GLN A 237 17.43 14.28 31.34
CA GLN A 237 16.65 15.27 32.08
C GLN A 237 15.81 14.54 33.13
N ASP A 238 15.48 15.20 34.24
CA ASP A 238 14.55 14.68 35.25
C ASP A 238 13.12 14.81 34.71
N VAL A 239 12.61 13.73 34.12
CA VAL A 239 11.33 13.73 33.37
C VAL A 239 10.52 12.47 33.69
N TRP A 240 9.19 12.62 33.68
CA TRP A 240 8.29 11.49 33.87
C TRP A 240 8.18 10.61 32.63
N GLY A 241 8.37 11.18 31.46
CA GLY A 241 8.47 10.46 30.20
C GLY A 241 9.30 11.23 29.19
N CYS A 242 9.65 10.56 28.10
CA CYS A 242 10.28 11.20 26.95
C CYS A 242 10.23 10.32 25.70
N VAL A 243 10.46 10.97 24.56
CA VAL A 243 10.67 10.34 23.26
C VAL A 243 11.99 10.83 22.67
N GLY A 244 12.81 9.91 22.16
CA GLY A 244 14.06 10.25 21.51
C GLY A 244 13.88 10.52 20.02
N GLY A 245 14.52 11.56 19.47
CA GLY A 245 14.47 11.83 18.03
C GLY A 245 15.11 10.73 17.16
N GLU A 246 16.02 9.94 17.71
CA GLU A 246 16.63 8.79 17.01
C GLU A 246 15.72 7.54 16.98
N ASP A 247 14.78 7.44 17.93
CA ASP A 247 13.77 6.39 18.01
C ASP A 247 12.40 7.00 18.35
N PRO A 248 11.73 7.62 17.36
CA PRO A 248 10.51 8.38 17.61
C PRO A 248 9.30 7.49 17.95
N PHE A 249 9.41 6.16 17.82
CA PHE A 249 8.30 5.24 18.05
C PHE A 249 8.35 4.54 19.41
N THR A 250 9.30 4.91 20.27
CA THR A 250 9.38 4.42 21.65
C THR A 250 9.14 5.57 22.62
N ILE A 251 8.12 5.41 23.48
CA ILE A 251 7.92 6.27 24.63
C ILE A 251 8.56 5.63 25.85
N HIS A 252 9.48 6.34 26.49
CA HIS A 252 10.10 5.94 27.75
C HIS A 252 9.38 6.62 28.90
N TYR A 253 8.92 5.87 29.90
CA TYR A 253 8.37 6.42 31.14
C TYR A 253 9.26 6.06 32.33
N ASP A 254 9.49 7.02 33.22
CA ASP A 254 10.23 6.77 34.47
C ASP A 254 9.38 5.87 35.38
N GLN A 255 9.79 4.61 35.50
CA GLN A 255 9.08 3.63 36.30
C GLN A 255 9.00 4.02 37.79
N SER A 256 10.07 4.62 38.32
CA SER A 256 10.15 5.00 39.73
C SER A 256 9.24 6.16 40.06
N GLN A 257 9.12 7.14 39.15
CA GLN A 257 8.32 8.35 39.37
C GLN A 257 6.86 8.22 38.92
N THR A 258 6.56 7.35 37.93
CA THR A 258 5.23 7.35 37.30
C THR A 258 4.38 6.11 37.59
N VAL A 259 5.02 4.97 37.87
CA VAL A 259 4.31 3.71 38.13
C VAL A 259 4.14 3.49 39.62
N SER A 260 5.17 3.84 40.40
CA SER A 260 5.26 3.48 41.82
C SER A 260 4.70 4.54 42.76
N GLU A 261 4.46 5.76 42.27
CA GLU A 261 4.06 6.90 43.09
C GLU A 261 2.54 6.94 43.35
N PRO A 262 2.10 7.21 44.60
CA PRO A 262 0.70 7.15 45.00
C PRO A 262 -0.15 8.30 44.42
N TYR A 263 0.46 9.41 44.03
CA TYR A 263 -0.25 10.51 43.36
C TYR A 263 -0.47 10.24 41.87
N MET A 264 0.28 9.33 41.24
CA MET A 264 0.09 8.95 39.85
C MET A 264 -1.11 8.04 39.73
N ASN A 265 -2.29 8.62 39.51
CA ASN A 265 -3.50 7.86 39.19
C ASN A 265 -3.63 7.67 37.67
N ASP A 266 -4.59 6.85 37.26
CA ASP A 266 -4.81 6.53 35.83
C ASP A 266 -5.10 7.78 34.99
N TRP A 267 -5.75 8.78 35.58
CA TRP A 267 -5.97 10.06 34.91
C TRP A 267 -4.65 10.74 34.57
N LEU A 268 -3.74 10.90 35.55
CA LEU A 268 -2.42 11.49 35.32
C LEU A 268 -1.61 10.71 34.29
N ARG A 269 -1.64 9.39 34.36
CA ARG A 269 -0.95 8.52 33.39
C ARG A 269 -1.52 8.69 31.99
N THR A 270 -2.84 8.82 31.84
CA THR A 270 -3.44 9.08 30.52
C THR A 270 -2.97 10.43 29.97
N GLY A 271 -3.00 11.50 30.77
CA GLY A 271 -2.56 12.81 30.29
C GLY A 271 -1.07 12.85 29.91
N LEU A 272 -0.21 12.23 30.73
CA LEU A 272 1.21 12.06 30.38
C LEU A 272 1.37 11.27 29.08
N ALA A 273 0.64 10.17 28.89
CA ALA A 273 0.72 9.38 27.66
C ALA A 273 0.29 10.17 26.41
N TYR A 274 -0.72 11.03 26.52
CA TYR A 274 -1.11 11.93 25.43
C TYR A 274 -0.03 12.98 25.13
N HIS A 275 0.61 13.52 26.17
CA HIS A 275 1.74 14.45 26.03
C HIS A 275 2.91 13.77 25.30
N GLU A 276 3.37 12.62 25.78
CA GLU A 276 4.48 11.89 25.16
C GLU A 276 4.16 11.42 23.74
N TYR A 277 2.92 11.00 23.49
CA TYR A 277 2.48 10.66 22.15
C TYR A 277 2.53 11.86 21.20
N ALA A 278 2.34 13.08 21.69
CA ALA A 278 2.56 14.27 20.88
C ALA A 278 4.03 14.35 20.43
N HIS A 279 5.00 14.04 21.29
CA HIS A 279 6.41 13.98 20.89
C HIS A 279 6.69 12.90 19.85
N VAL A 280 6.04 11.72 19.94
CA VAL A 280 6.10 10.71 18.86
C VAL A 280 5.69 11.32 17.53
N LEU A 281 4.54 12.01 17.49
CA LEU A 281 4.05 12.66 16.28
C LEU A 281 4.98 13.77 15.78
N GLN A 282 5.52 14.56 16.69
CA GLN A 282 6.44 15.66 16.41
C GLN A 282 7.75 15.16 15.77
N PHE A 283 8.38 14.14 16.34
CA PHE A 283 9.63 13.57 15.82
C PHE A 283 9.42 12.71 14.57
N ALA A 284 8.30 11.98 14.48
CA ALA A 284 7.97 11.23 13.28
C ALA A 284 7.65 12.15 12.09
N ASN A 285 7.16 13.37 12.34
CA ASN A 285 6.73 14.31 11.30
C ASN A 285 7.41 15.69 11.46
N PRO A 286 8.74 15.80 11.26
CA PRO A 286 9.48 17.02 11.58
C PRO A 286 9.04 18.23 10.74
N GLU A 287 8.88 18.08 9.42
CA GLU A 287 8.50 19.19 8.54
C GLU A 287 7.11 19.79 8.83
N PRO A 288 6.02 18.99 8.94
CA PRO A 288 4.72 19.52 9.37
C PRO A 288 4.78 20.18 10.76
N THR A 289 5.59 19.62 11.65
CA THR A 289 5.68 20.07 13.04
C THR A 289 6.41 21.40 13.19
N GLU A 290 7.48 21.65 12.43
CA GLU A 290 8.18 22.93 12.42
C GLU A 290 7.25 24.12 12.12
N THR A 291 6.25 23.91 11.25
CA THR A 291 5.25 24.93 10.95
C THR A 291 4.27 25.14 12.11
N ALA A 292 3.82 24.05 12.73
CA ALA A 292 2.87 24.09 13.83
C ALA A 292 3.46 24.71 15.10
N VAL A 293 4.69 24.31 15.47
CA VAL A 293 5.37 24.72 16.70
C VAL A 293 5.62 26.23 16.78
N ALA A 294 5.68 26.92 15.63
CA ALA A 294 5.77 28.39 15.57
C ALA A 294 4.59 29.09 16.28
N SER A 295 3.41 28.48 16.31
CA SER A 295 2.23 29.00 17.03
C SER A 295 2.34 28.86 18.56
N PHE A 296 3.36 28.15 19.01
CA PHE A 296 3.71 27.90 20.41
C PHE A 296 5.04 28.58 20.77
N GLY A 297 5.46 29.59 20.00
CA GLY A 297 6.72 30.29 20.24
C GLY A 297 7.97 29.46 19.93
N GLY A 298 7.83 28.35 19.21
CA GLY A 298 8.91 27.39 18.96
C GLY A 298 9.14 26.40 20.09
N ASP A 299 8.24 26.34 21.07
CA ASP A 299 8.32 25.41 22.20
C ASP A 299 7.51 24.13 21.95
N TRP A 300 8.23 23.01 21.88
CA TRP A 300 7.72 21.68 21.56
C TRP A 300 6.96 21.06 22.74
N GLU A 301 7.38 21.38 23.96
CA GLU A 301 6.75 20.94 25.21
C GLU A 301 5.39 21.62 25.39
N THR A 302 5.35 22.92 25.16
CA THR A 302 4.10 23.71 25.14
C THR A 302 3.12 23.13 24.11
N MET A 303 3.61 22.75 22.92
CA MET A 303 2.77 22.13 21.90
C MET A 303 2.27 20.73 22.32
N ALA A 304 3.09 19.94 23.02
CA ALA A 304 2.72 18.62 23.54
C ALA A 304 1.67 18.71 24.66
N ASP A 305 1.81 19.66 25.59
CA ASP A 305 0.78 19.98 26.59
C ASP A 305 -0.54 20.38 25.92
N CYS A 306 -0.45 21.22 24.90
CA CYS A 306 -1.62 21.65 24.12
C CYS A 306 -2.29 20.49 23.38
N TYR A 307 -1.53 19.49 22.94
CA TYR A 307 -2.09 18.27 22.34
C TYR A 307 -2.92 17.48 23.35
N ALA A 308 -2.36 17.21 24.53
CA ALA A 308 -3.08 16.52 25.60
C ALA A 308 -4.35 17.27 26.02
N LEU A 309 -4.25 18.59 26.26
CA LEU A 309 -5.39 19.44 26.60
C LEU A 309 -6.48 19.49 25.51
N THR A 310 -6.09 19.31 24.24
CA THR A 310 -7.02 19.36 23.11
C THR A 310 -7.78 18.04 22.91
N PHE A 311 -7.09 16.91 23.03
CA PHE A 311 -7.64 15.59 22.69
C PHE A 311 -8.07 14.74 23.89
N LEU A 312 -7.74 15.14 25.12
CA LEU A 312 -8.20 14.49 26.34
C LEU A 312 -9.23 15.39 27.07
N PRO A 313 -10.55 15.17 26.87
CA PRO A 313 -11.57 16.05 27.43
C PRO A 313 -11.51 16.12 28.96
N GLY A 314 -11.49 17.34 29.49
CA GLY A 314 -11.45 17.57 30.95
C GLY A 314 -10.05 17.46 31.55
N TRP A 315 -9.02 17.18 30.74
CA TRP A 315 -7.62 17.27 31.18
C TRP A 315 -7.28 18.72 31.52
N THR A 316 -6.52 18.89 32.60
CA THR A 316 -5.95 20.15 33.08
C THR A 316 -4.49 19.88 33.40
N LEU A 317 -3.66 20.91 33.57
CA LEU A 317 -2.29 20.69 34.04
C LEU A 317 -2.22 20.54 35.55
N ASP A 318 -3.00 21.35 36.27
CA ASP A 318 -3.08 21.30 37.72
C ASP A 318 -4.13 20.30 38.19
N HIS A 319 -3.77 19.49 39.18
CA HIS A 319 -4.62 18.46 39.76
C HIS A 319 -4.51 18.42 41.28
N THR A 320 -5.65 18.18 41.93
CA THR A 320 -5.70 17.81 43.35
C THR A 320 -6.08 16.35 43.48
N ILE A 321 -5.18 15.54 44.03
CA ILE A 321 -5.34 14.07 44.11
C ILE A 321 -5.45 13.67 45.57
N PHE A 322 -6.66 13.25 45.95
CA PHE A 322 -6.95 12.77 47.29
C PHE A 322 -6.46 11.34 47.46
N VAL A 323 -5.53 11.13 48.39
CA VAL A 323 -5.04 9.79 48.78
C VAL A 323 -5.77 9.26 50.03
N SER A 324 -6.45 10.15 50.76
CA SER A 324 -7.41 9.81 51.82
C SER A 324 -8.44 10.93 51.99
N ASP A 325 -9.35 10.80 52.96
CA ASP A 325 -10.32 11.84 53.31
C ASP A 325 -9.69 13.16 53.79
N PHE A 326 -8.39 13.15 54.14
CA PHE A 326 -7.69 14.28 54.74
C PHE A 326 -6.29 14.54 54.16
N GLU A 327 -5.80 13.67 53.27
CA GLU A 327 -4.52 13.84 52.58
C GLU A 327 -4.74 13.97 51.08
N TYR A 328 -4.13 15.00 50.50
CA TYR A 328 -4.16 15.25 49.07
C TYR A 328 -2.79 15.74 48.58
N TRP A 329 -2.57 15.58 47.28
CA TRP A 329 -1.43 16.10 46.56
C TRP A 329 -1.92 17.16 45.56
N GLU A 330 -1.21 18.26 45.46
CA GLU A 330 -1.34 19.18 44.32
C GLU A 330 -0.21 18.87 43.35
N VAL A 331 -0.59 18.43 42.15
CA VAL A 331 0.32 17.96 41.12
C VAL A 331 0.08 18.79 39.88
N SER A 332 1.12 19.42 39.35
CA SER A 332 1.11 20.00 38.01
C SER A 332 1.80 19.02 37.06
N VAL A 333 1.11 18.61 36.01
CA VAL A 333 1.67 17.81 34.92
C VAL A 333 1.89 18.73 33.73
N GLY A 334 3.06 18.65 33.09
CA GLY A 334 3.46 19.56 32.02
C GLY A 334 4.12 20.86 32.53
N TYR A 335 4.38 21.78 31.62
CA TYR A 335 5.18 23.00 31.86
C TYR A 335 4.33 24.20 32.33
N GLY A 336 3.12 23.94 32.84
CA GLY A 336 2.21 24.96 33.37
C GLY A 336 1.57 25.85 32.30
N TYR A 337 1.54 25.41 31.04
CA TYR A 337 0.99 26.16 29.92
C TYR A 337 -0.43 25.73 29.51
N THR A 338 -1.39 26.66 29.55
CA THR A 338 -2.76 26.38 29.07
C THR A 338 -2.96 26.83 27.62
N CYS A 339 -3.43 25.90 26.80
CA CYS A 339 -3.74 26.10 25.38
C CYS A 339 -4.93 27.04 25.18
N ASP A 340 -4.78 28.08 24.36
CA ASP A 340 -5.93 28.88 23.93
C ASP A 340 -6.72 28.23 22.78
N ALA A 341 -7.88 28.79 22.44
CA ALA A 341 -8.74 28.24 21.40
C ALA A 341 -8.10 28.21 20.00
N ASN A 342 -7.20 29.15 19.72
CA ASN A 342 -6.49 29.22 18.45
C ASN A 342 -5.40 28.15 18.38
N GLN A 343 -4.62 28.01 19.44
CA GLN A 343 -3.62 26.95 19.58
C GLN A 343 -4.24 25.56 19.53
N ALA A 344 -5.40 25.36 20.16
CA ALA A 344 -6.12 24.10 20.09
C ALA A 344 -6.59 23.81 18.65
N GLN A 345 -6.89 24.84 17.86
CA GLN A 345 -7.19 24.67 16.44
C GLN A 345 -5.94 24.30 15.64
N VAL A 346 -4.80 24.93 15.90
CA VAL A 346 -3.51 24.56 15.28
C VAL A 346 -3.17 23.10 15.55
N VAL A 347 -3.35 22.63 16.80
CA VAL A 347 -3.16 21.21 17.15
C VAL A 347 -4.05 20.29 16.31
N ARG A 348 -5.35 20.63 16.15
CA ARG A 348 -6.28 19.82 15.37
C ARG A 348 -5.90 19.77 13.89
N ASP A 349 -5.55 20.91 13.32
CA ASP A 349 -5.17 21.02 11.91
C ASP A 349 -3.84 20.28 11.64
N TRP A 350 -2.87 20.44 12.55
CA TRP A 350 -1.60 19.70 12.51
C TRP A 350 -1.85 18.20 12.58
N ALA A 351 -2.53 17.70 13.61
CA ALA A 351 -2.79 16.27 13.78
C ALA A 351 -3.55 15.67 12.57
N ALA A 352 -4.52 16.41 12.01
CA ALA A 352 -5.23 15.98 10.81
C ALA A 352 -4.33 15.91 9.56
N SER A 353 -3.28 16.75 9.49
CA SER A 353 -2.33 16.76 8.37
C SER A 353 -1.33 15.61 8.40
N LEU A 354 -1.13 14.96 9.55
CA LEU A 354 -0.19 13.85 9.70
C LEU A 354 -0.73 12.53 9.14
N GLY A 355 -2.04 12.45 8.90
CA GLY A 355 -2.71 11.27 8.38
C GLY A 355 -2.27 10.96 6.94
N TYR A 356 -1.72 9.77 6.72
CA TYR A 356 -1.53 9.27 5.36
C TYR A 356 -2.91 8.99 4.74
N THR A 357 -3.17 9.57 3.57
CA THR A 357 -4.36 9.27 2.78
C THR A 357 -3.93 8.56 1.52
N TYR A 358 -4.33 7.31 1.36
CA TYR A 358 -4.08 6.56 0.14
C TYR A 358 -4.82 7.23 -1.04
N ALA A 359 -4.05 7.58 -2.07
CA ALA A 359 -4.57 8.01 -3.35
C ALA A 359 -4.06 7.07 -4.44
N PRO A 360 -4.94 6.39 -5.20
CA PRO A 360 -4.49 5.59 -6.33
C PRO A 360 -3.82 6.51 -7.34
N ILE A 361 -2.60 6.17 -7.74
CA ILE A 361 -1.87 6.93 -8.77
C ILE A 361 -2.48 6.57 -10.12
N SER A 362 -3.27 7.50 -10.68
CA SER A 362 -3.83 7.37 -12.01
C SER A 362 -2.78 7.66 -13.08
N GLN A 363 -2.87 6.93 -14.19
CA GLN A 363 -2.02 7.06 -15.39
C GLN A 363 -2.14 8.42 -16.08
#